data_AF-A0A8T1AA60-F1
#
_entry.id   AF-A0A8T1AA60-F1
#
_cell.length_a   1.000
_cell.length_b   1.000
_cell.length_c   1.000
_cell.angle_alpha   90.00
_cell.angle_beta   90.00
_cell.angle_gamma   90.00
#
_symmetry.space_group_name_H-M   'P 1'
#
loop_
_entity.id
_entity.type
_entity.pdbx_description
1 polymer ?
#
loop_
_entity_poly.entity_id
_entity_poly.type
_entity_poly.pdbx_seq_one_letter_code
_entity_poly.pdbx_strand_id
1 'polypeptide(L)'
;MLYLKEGGNFTPSLPFNLAAFGGLAITLASCFGLFGLLHHRKIVTEGRRNYSLGMFIILGTIGASVVVVAGAMALSLVHVVQRAQDEDFSSDQVVVLETNVITRLHAQVLKSSSAWRNTQNELKCCGYDRVSVLQDYLSASSSWDASLQTAVEDANAIGGRYCSTRVSECVGTTTEAHCPVPGRDYCRVELLQVAQDNYSLIGICALTLGATQLLFSAFGLFTLLCDVRRISGSSPIYEIRHQMLSPVQPNVPNAEA
;
A
#
# COMPACT_ATOMS: atom_id res chain seq x y z
N MET A 1 -4.39 2.82 15.80
CA MET A 1 -3.35 3.08 14.78
C MET A 1 -1.96 2.58 15.20
N LEU A 2 -1.53 2.73 16.47
CA LEU A 2 -0.27 2.14 16.96
C LEU A 2 -0.24 0.60 16.84
N TYR A 3 -1.32 -0.07 17.30
CA TYR A 3 -1.57 -1.52 17.13
C TYR A 3 -1.37 -2.06 15.70
N LEU A 4 -1.70 -1.28 14.67
CA LEU A 4 -1.54 -1.68 13.25
C LEU A 4 -0.10 -1.49 12.75
N LYS A 5 0.64 -0.55 13.34
CA LYS A 5 2.01 -0.20 12.94
C LYS A 5 3.06 -1.14 13.55
N GLU A 6 2.82 -1.65 14.75
CA GLU A 6 3.79 -2.51 15.44
C GLU A 6 3.70 -3.97 14.99
N GLY A 7 2.51 -4.52 14.72
CA GLY A 7 2.37 -5.88 14.15
C GLY A 7 2.76 -6.00 12.67
N GLY A 8 2.55 -4.95 11.87
CA GLY A 8 2.77 -4.99 10.41
C GLY A 8 4.24 -5.14 9.99
N ASN A 9 5.20 -4.70 10.80
CA ASN A 9 6.64 -4.80 10.48
C ASN A 9 7.17 -6.24 10.47
N PHE A 10 6.48 -7.15 11.17
CA PHE A 10 6.86 -8.55 11.29
C PHE A 10 6.42 -9.40 10.09
N THR A 11 5.59 -8.84 9.21
CA THR A 11 4.98 -9.56 8.09
C THR A 11 5.61 -9.12 6.75
N PRO A 12 5.53 -9.93 5.67
CA PRO A 12 6.00 -9.54 4.34
C PRO A 12 5.57 -8.11 3.95
N SER A 13 6.56 -7.21 3.83
CA SER A 13 6.34 -5.76 3.64
C SER A 13 6.22 -5.34 2.18
N LEU A 14 6.35 -6.26 1.22
CA LEU A 14 6.31 -5.93 -0.21
C LEU A 14 4.99 -5.27 -0.62
N PRO A 15 3.80 -5.79 -0.24
CA PRO A 15 2.53 -5.13 -0.55
C PRO A 15 2.43 -3.72 0.05
N PHE A 16 2.92 -3.54 1.28
CA PHE A 16 2.94 -2.23 1.95
C PHE A 16 3.82 -1.22 1.19
N ASN A 17 5.04 -1.63 0.80
CA ASN A 17 5.96 -0.77 0.07
C ASN A 17 5.40 -0.40 -1.31
N LEU A 18 4.85 -1.38 -2.04
CA LEU A 18 4.24 -1.14 -3.35
C LEU A 18 3.03 -0.21 -3.24
N ALA A 19 2.16 -0.40 -2.24
CA ALA A 19 1.04 0.49 -1.99
C ALA A 19 1.51 1.91 -1.63
N ALA A 20 2.57 2.06 -0.85
CA ALA A 20 3.11 3.36 -0.48
C ALA A 20 3.73 4.11 -1.68
N PHE A 21 4.60 3.46 -2.44
CA PHE A 21 5.21 4.08 -3.64
C PHE A 21 4.19 4.33 -4.74
N GLY A 22 3.25 3.41 -4.94
CA GLY A 22 2.13 3.58 -5.86
C GLY A 22 1.24 4.76 -5.44
N GLY A 23 0.91 4.89 -4.15
CA GLY A 23 0.15 6.01 -3.61
C GLY A 23 0.85 7.36 -3.79
N LEU A 24 2.18 7.40 -3.63
CA LEU A 24 2.97 8.60 -3.93
C LEU A 24 2.89 8.99 -5.41
N ALA A 25 3.03 8.01 -6.32
CA ALA A 25 2.91 8.26 -7.75
C ALA A 25 1.51 8.79 -8.14
N ILE A 26 0.44 8.22 -7.55
CA ILE A 26 -0.94 8.67 -7.76
C ILE A 26 -1.13 10.10 -7.23
N THR A 27 -0.54 10.43 -6.08
CA THR A 27 -0.63 11.78 -5.49
C THR A 27 0.01 12.81 -6.43
N LEU A 28 1.20 12.53 -6.94
CA LEU A 28 1.87 13.40 -7.92
C LEU A 28 1.08 13.51 -9.22
N ALA A 29 0.55 12.39 -9.72
CA ALA A 29 -0.33 12.38 -10.90
C ALA A 29 -1.54 13.29 -10.68
N SER A 30 -2.19 13.20 -9.51
CA SER A 30 -3.38 13.99 -9.17
C SER A 30 -3.09 15.49 -9.14
N CYS A 31 -1.91 15.91 -8.69
CA CYS A 31 -1.48 17.31 -8.78
C CYS A 31 -1.42 17.78 -10.25
N PHE A 32 -0.86 16.96 -11.15
CA PHE A 32 -0.87 17.27 -12.58
C PHE A 32 -2.29 17.27 -13.17
N GLY A 33 -3.16 16.37 -12.73
CA GLY A 33 -4.55 16.30 -13.18
C GLY A 33 -5.34 17.54 -12.79
N LEU A 34 -5.23 17.95 -11.53
CA LEU A 34 -5.86 19.17 -11.02
C LEU A 34 -5.35 20.42 -11.76
N PHE A 35 -4.03 20.55 -11.91
CA PHE A 35 -3.43 21.65 -12.67
C PHE A 35 -3.92 21.68 -14.12
N GLY A 36 -3.95 20.50 -14.77
CA GLY A 36 -4.38 20.32 -16.14
C GLY A 36 -5.85 20.64 -16.35
N LEU A 37 -6.73 20.33 -15.39
CA LEU A 37 -8.14 20.69 -15.43
C LEU A 37 -8.37 22.18 -15.21
N LEU A 38 -7.69 22.78 -14.22
CA LEU A 38 -7.81 24.23 -13.91
C LEU A 38 -7.42 25.11 -15.10
N HIS A 39 -6.36 24.74 -15.82
CA HIS A 39 -5.86 25.50 -16.97
C HIS A 39 -6.36 24.96 -18.31
N HIS A 40 -7.28 24.00 -18.30
CA HIS A 40 -7.66 23.26 -19.51
C HIS A 40 -8.19 24.19 -20.60
N ARG A 41 -9.15 25.06 -20.26
CA ARG A 41 -9.77 26.00 -21.20
C ARG A 41 -8.73 26.90 -21.86
N LYS A 42 -7.80 27.45 -21.08
CA LYS A 42 -6.74 28.33 -21.57
C LYS A 42 -5.81 27.59 -22.55
N ILE A 43 -5.36 26.40 -22.18
CA ILE A 43 -4.47 25.57 -23.01
C ILE A 43 -5.13 25.23 -24.35
N VAL A 44 -6.41 24.84 -24.33
CA VAL A 44 -7.17 24.50 -25.54
C VAL A 44 -7.40 25.74 -26.41
N THR A 45 -7.75 26.90 -25.83
CA THR A 45 -7.92 28.14 -26.60
C THR A 45 -6.63 28.64 -27.25
N GLU A 46 -5.48 28.34 -26.66
CA GLU A 46 -4.16 28.67 -27.23
C GLU A 46 -3.69 27.65 -28.28
N GLY A 47 -4.51 26.63 -28.61
CA GLY A 47 -4.16 25.57 -29.56
C GLY A 47 -3.04 24.63 -29.07
N ARG A 48 -2.76 24.63 -27.75
CA ARG A 48 -1.68 23.83 -27.14
C ARG A 48 -2.22 22.50 -26.61
N ARG A 49 -1.34 21.51 -26.48
CA ARG A 49 -1.67 20.20 -25.88
C ARG A 49 -1.63 20.27 -24.36
N ASN A 50 -2.62 19.67 -23.70
CA ASN A 50 -2.68 19.58 -22.24
C ASN A 50 -1.80 18.44 -21.70
N TYR A 51 -0.48 18.65 -21.72
CA TYR A 51 0.51 17.68 -21.24
C TYR A 51 0.32 17.33 -19.76
N SER A 52 -0.16 18.25 -18.92
CA SER A 52 -0.47 17.98 -17.51
C SER A 52 -1.55 16.91 -17.33
N LEU A 53 -2.64 17.00 -18.11
CA LEU A 53 -3.70 15.98 -18.07
C LEU A 53 -3.21 14.65 -18.67
N GLY A 54 -2.33 14.70 -19.67
CA GLY A 54 -1.63 13.51 -20.19
C GLY A 54 -0.75 12.82 -19.14
N MET A 55 0.03 13.60 -18.38
CA MET A 55 0.86 13.09 -17.28
C MET A 55 0.01 12.49 -16.15
N PHE A 56 -1.14 13.08 -15.84
CA PHE A 56 -2.11 12.50 -14.91
C PHE A 56 -2.58 11.11 -15.35
N ILE A 57 -2.89 10.93 -16.64
CA ILE A 57 -3.33 9.63 -17.17
C ILE A 57 -2.19 8.62 -17.10
N ILE A 58 -0.99 8.96 -17.58
CA ILE A 58 0.14 8.02 -17.64
C ILE A 58 0.61 7.65 -16.23
N LEU A 59 0.95 8.63 -15.39
CA LEU A 59 1.43 8.36 -14.03
C LEU A 59 0.32 7.78 -13.15
N GLY A 60 -0.92 8.25 -13.33
CA GLY A 60 -2.08 7.75 -12.59
C GLY A 60 -2.39 6.29 -12.91
N THR A 61 -2.33 5.88 -14.18
CA THR A 61 -2.55 4.47 -14.57
C THR A 61 -1.44 3.55 -14.10
N ILE A 62 -0.17 3.95 -14.23
CA ILE A 62 0.97 3.18 -13.73
C ILE A 62 0.88 3.03 -12.20
N GLY A 63 0.70 4.15 -11.48
CA GLY A 63 0.57 4.15 -10.03
C GLY A 63 -0.60 3.29 -9.56
N ALA A 64 -1.78 3.45 -10.19
CA ALA A 64 -2.96 2.66 -9.86
C ALA A 64 -2.76 1.16 -10.11
N SER A 65 -2.10 0.78 -11.21
CA SER A 65 -1.80 -0.63 -11.50
C SER A 65 -0.92 -1.25 -10.43
N VAL A 66 0.13 -0.53 -9.99
CA VAL A 66 1.00 -0.98 -8.89
C VAL A 66 0.22 -1.13 -7.58
N VAL A 67 -0.66 -0.18 -7.25
CA VAL A 67 -1.48 -0.24 -6.04
C VAL A 67 -2.48 -1.41 -6.11
N VAL A 68 -3.13 -1.65 -7.25
CA VAL A 68 -4.05 -2.78 -7.43
C VAL A 68 -3.33 -4.12 -7.26
N VAL A 69 -2.14 -4.26 -7.85
CA VAL A 69 -1.31 -5.46 -7.69
C VAL A 69 -0.91 -5.65 -6.23
N ALA A 70 -0.51 -4.59 -5.53
CA ALA A 70 -0.22 -4.63 -4.11
C ALA A 70 -1.43 -5.08 -3.28
N GLY A 71 -2.62 -4.58 -3.60
CA GLY A 71 -3.87 -4.97 -2.96
C GLY A 71 -4.20 -6.46 -3.17
N ALA A 72 -4.04 -6.96 -4.40
CA ALA A 72 -4.24 -8.38 -4.71
C ALA A 72 -3.24 -9.27 -3.96
N MET A 73 -1.96 -8.88 -3.89
CA MET A 73 -0.95 -9.59 -3.11
C MET A 73 -1.30 -9.61 -1.62
N ALA A 74 -1.75 -8.49 -1.05
CA ALA A 74 -2.17 -8.41 0.35
C ALA A 74 -3.35 -9.36 0.64
N LEU A 75 -4.39 -9.37 -0.21
CA LEU A 75 -5.51 -10.32 -0.04
C LEU A 75 -5.07 -11.78 -0.20
N SER A 76 -4.12 -12.07 -1.09
CA SER A 76 -3.56 -13.43 -1.19
C SER A 76 -2.85 -13.83 0.10
N LEU A 77 -2.18 -12.90 0.78
CA LEU A 77 -1.51 -13.17 2.06
C LEU A 77 -2.52 -13.38 3.20
N VAL A 78 -3.70 -12.72 3.17
CA VAL A 78 -4.80 -13.03 4.11
C VAL A 78 -5.13 -14.53 4.07
N HIS A 79 -5.26 -15.09 2.88
CA HIS A 79 -5.58 -16.51 2.70
C HIS A 79 -4.48 -17.44 3.22
N VAL A 80 -3.20 -17.05 3.04
CA VAL A 80 -2.06 -17.82 3.58
C VAL A 80 -2.02 -17.75 5.10
N VAL A 81 -2.31 -16.59 5.69
CA VAL A 81 -2.37 -16.41 7.15
C VAL A 81 -3.52 -17.22 7.75
N GLN A 82 -4.70 -17.23 7.11
CA GLN A 82 -5.84 -18.06 7.53
C GLN A 82 -5.46 -19.55 7.56
N ARG A 83 -4.83 -20.05 6.48
CA ARG A 83 -4.31 -21.43 6.47
C ARG A 83 -3.28 -21.69 7.57
N ALA A 84 -2.42 -20.71 7.88
CA ALA A 84 -1.45 -20.84 8.96
C ALA A 84 -2.11 -20.94 10.35
N GLN A 85 -3.31 -20.37 10.51
CA GLN A 85 -4.12 -20.48 11.73
C GLN A 85 -4.93 -21.78 11.77
N ASP A 86 -5.45 -22.26 10.63
CA ASP A 86 -6.40 -23.38 10.55
C ASP A 86 -5.75 -24.77 10.31
N GLU A 87 -4.68 -24.85 9.52
CA GLU A 87 -4.18 -26.11 8.93
C GLU A 87 -2.72 -26.46 9.30
N ASP A 88 -2.20 -25.89 10.40
CA ASP A 88 -0.91 -26.22 11.04
C ASP A 88 0.19 -26.74 10.09
N PHE A 89 0.84 -25.79 9.38
CA PHE A 89 2.07 -25.99 8.58
C PHE A 89 2.00 -26.97 7.40
N SER A 90 0.82 -27.45 7.00
CA SER A 90 0.65 -28.41 5.89
C SER A 90 0.95 -27.87 4.48
N SER A 91 1.28 -26.59 4.33
CA SER A 91 1.48 -25.91 3.05
C SER A 91 2.83 -25.19 3.00
N ASP A 92 3.57 -25.34 1.90
CA ASP A 92 4.84 -24.62 1.66
C ASP A 92 4.69 -23.09 1.81
N GLN A 93 3.51 -22.55 1.50
CA GLN A 93 3.23 -21.13 1.65
C GLN A 93 3.22 -20.69 3.13
N VAL A 94 2.73 -21.54 4.02
CA VAL A 94 2.72 -21.31 5.47
C VAL A 94 4.15 -21.39 6.01
N VAL A 95 4.94 -22.38 5.56
CA VAL A 95 6.36 -22.52 5.92
C VAL A 95 7.16 -21.26 5.55
N VAL A 96 6.97 -20.74 4.33
CA VAL A 96 7.62 -19.51 3.88
C VAL A 96 7.17 -18.31 4.70
N LEU A 97 5.87 -18.19 5.00
CA LEU A 97 5.35 -17.10 5.84
C LEU A 97 6.01 -17.12 7.22
N GLU A 98 5.99 -18.26 7.89
CA GLU A 98 6.50 -18.45 9.26
C GLU A 98 8.00 -18.18 9.35
N THR A 99 8.78 -18.71 8.39
CA THR A 99 10.22 -18.44 8.30
C THR A 99 10.51 -16.94 8.16
N ASN A 100 9.71 -16.23 7.34
CA ASN A 100 9.86 -14.79 7.16
C ASN A 100 9.46 -14.00 8.41
N VAL A 101 8.40 -14.42 9.12
CA VAL A 101 7.97 -13.79 10.38
C VAL A 101 9.06 -13.92 11.44
N ILE A 102 9.59 -15.14 11.65
CA ILE A 102 10.68 -15.41 12.61
C ILE A 102 11.92 -14.58 12.26
N THR A 103 12.33 -14.57 10.99
CA THR A 103 13.52 -13.82 10.54
C THR A 103 13.35 -12.31 10.78
N ARG A 104 12.17 -11.76 10.50
CA ARG A 104 11.88 -10.33 10.74
C ARG A 104 11.80 -10.01 12.23
N LEU A 105 11.20 -10.90 13.02
CA LEU A 105 11.15 -10.77 14.46
C LEU A 105 12.56 -10.73 15.05
N HIS A 106 13.45 -11.63 14.62
CA HIS A 106 14.84 -11.65 15.05
C HIS A 106 15.57 -10.36 14.70
N ALA A 107 15.45 -9.89 13.46
CA ALA A 107 16.03 -8.61 13.05
C ALA A 107 15.52 -7.43 13.90
N GLN A 108 14.24 -7.44 14.30
CA GLN A 108 13.69 -6.42 15.19
C GLN A 108 14.20 -6.54 16.62
N VAL A 109 14.33 -7.76 17.15
CA VAL A 109 14.89 -8.02 18.49
C VAL A 109 16.33 -7.53 18.57
N LEU A 110 17.15 -7.82 17.54
CA LEU A 110 18.53 -7.33 17.43
C LEU A 110 18.60 -5.81 17.36
N LYS A 111 17.62 -5.14 16.74
CA LYS A 111 17.55 -3.69 16.66
C LYS A 111 17.08 -3.04 17.96
N SER A 112 16.05 -3.59 18.60
CA SER A 112 15.46 -3.06 19.82
C SER A 112 14.63 -4.12 20.55
N SER A 113 15.20 -4.69 21.60
CA SER A 113 14.50 -5.62 22.50
C SER A 113 13.29 -4.99 23.20
N SER A 114 13.32 -3.68 23.46
CA SER A 114 12.18 -2.97 24.06
C SER A 114 10.98 -2.86 23.11
N ALA A 115 11.21 -2.79 21.80
CA ALA A 115 10.12 -2.78 20.82
C ALA A 115 9.36 -4.11 20.81
N TRP A 116 10.08 -5.24 20.86
CA TRP A 116 9.45 -6.55 20.97
C TRP A 116 8.72 -6.72 22.30
N ARG A 117 9.33 -6.29 23.42
CA ARG A 117 8.66 -6.27 24.73
C ARG A 117 7.36 -5.46 24.72
N ASN A 118 7.35 -4.31 24.08
CA ASN A 118 6.14 -3.48 23.96
C ASN A 118 5.06 -4.18 23.14
N THR A 119 5.44 -4.83 22.04
CA THR A 119 4.51 -5.62 21.21
C THR A 119 3.87 -6.74 22.04
N GLN A 120 4.66 -7.52 22.79
CA GLN A 120 4.15 -8.56 23.69
C GLN A 120 3.16 -8.00 24.74
N ASN A 121 3.44 -6.81 25.29
CA ASN A 121 2.57 -6.17 26.27
C ASN A 121 1.25 -5.68 25.66
N GLU A 122 1.30 -5.16 24.43
CA GLU A 122 0.13 -4.67 23.70
C GLU A 122 -0.79 -5.82 23.29
N LEU A 123 -0.21 -6.90 22.75
CA LEU A 123 -0.90 -8.12 22.35
C LEU A 123 -1.27 -9.04 23.52
N LYS A 124 -0.76 -8.76 24.72
CA LYS A 124 -0.98 -9.54 25.95
C LYS A 124 -0.60 -11.01 25.79
N CYS A 125 0.59 -11.26 25.25
CA CYS A 125 1.14 -12.58 24.99
C CYS A 125 2.61 -12.66 25.45
N CYS A 126 3.25 -13.82 25.34
CA CYS A 126 4.65 -14.00 25.73
C CYS A 126 5.44 -14.84 24.73
N GLY A 127 6.62 -14.36 24.30
CA GLY A 127 7.45 -15.07 23.33
C GLY A 127 6.75 -15.26 21.98
N TYR A 128 7.44 -15.85 21.01
CA TYR A 128 6.84 -16.12 19.69
C TYR A 128 6.00 -17.39 19.70
N ASP A 129 6.65 -18.54 19.90
CA ASP A 129 6.07 -19.87 20.11
C ASP A 129 7.15 -20.79 20.72
N ARG A 130 6.81 -22.01 21.10
CA ARG A 130 7.76 -23.02 21.61
C ARG A 130 8.72 -23.45 20.50
N VAL A 131 10.00 -23.55 20.86
CA VAL A 131 11.06 -23.97 19.91
C VAL A 131 10.78 -25.39 19.43
N SER A 132 10.38 -26.29 20.32
CA SER A 132 10.07 -27.69 19.98
C SER A 132 8.92 -27.80 18.99
N VAL A 133 7.86 -27.01 19.18
CA VAL A 133 6.69 -26.99 18.29
C VAL A 133 7.09 -26.52 16.90
N LEU A 134 7.80 -25.40 16.80
CA LEU A 134 8.28 -24.87 15.51
C LEU A 134 9.28 -25.80 14.83
N GLN A 135 10.16 -26.43 15.59
CA GLN A 135 11.10 -27.42 15.09
C GLN A 135 10.36 -28.62 14.50
N ASP A 136 9.39 -29.20 15.20
CA ASP A 136 8.63 -30.36 14.72
C ASP A 136 7.96 -30.07 13.37
N TYR A 137 7.37 -28.87 13.22
CA TYR A 137 6.71 -28.46 11.98
C TYR A 137 7.68 -28.14 10.84
N LEU A 138 8.73 -27.36 11.09
CA LEU A 138 9.63 -26.85 10.05
C LEU A 138 10.74 -27.84 9.66
N SER A 139 11.02 -28.84 10.50
CA SER A 139 11.95 -29.92 10.16
C SER A 139 11.40 -30.80 9.05
N ALA A 140 10.08 -31.03 9.01
CA ALA A 140 9.42 -31.82 7.98
C ALA A 140 9.57 -31.20 6.57
N SER A 141 9.66 -29.87 6.50
CA SER A 141 9.84 -29.11 5.25
C SER A 141 11.31 -28.75 4.95
N SER A 142 12.28 -29.27 5.71
CA SER A 142 13.72 -28.93 5.60
C SER A 142 14.07 -27.43 5.74
N SER A 143 13.14 -26.63 6.29
CA SER A 143 13.31 -25.19 6.50
C SER A 143 13.86 -24.85 7.89
N TRP A 144 13.96 -25.85 8.78
CA TRP A 144 14.56 -25.68 10.10
C TRP A 144 16.09 -25.77 10.03
N ASP A 145 16.77 -24.76 10.55
CA ASP A 145 18.22 -24.75 10.71
C ASP A 145 18.65 -24.07 12.03
N ALA A 146 19.96 -24.07 12.30
CA ALA A 146 20.52 -23.46 13.50
C ALA A 146 20.25 -21.94 13.57
N SER A 147 20.17 -21.25 12.43
CA SER A 147 19.91 -19.82 12.40
C SER A 147 18.48 -19.48 12.81
N LEU A 148 17.51 -20.29 12.35
CA LEU A 148 16.11 -20.14 12.69
C LEU A 148 15.85 -20.53 14.15
N GLN A 149 16.54 -21.55 14.64
CA GLN A 149 16.52 -21.90 16.06
C GLN A 149 16.99 -20.72 16.93
N THR A 150 18.18 -20.16 16.63
CA THR A 150 18.70 -18.99 17.36
C THR A 150 17.75 -17.80 17.27
N ALA A 151 17.14 -17.56 16.10
CA ALA A 151 16.18 -16.48 15.91
C ALA A 151 14.97 -16.58 16.85
N VAL A 152 14.41 -17.78 17.03
CA VAL A 152 13.29 -18.03 17.95
C VAL A 152 13.75 -17.92 19.40
N GLU A 153 14.89 -18.52 19.74
CA GLU A 153 15.46 -18.49 21.09
C GLU A 153 15.75 -17.06 21.56
N ASP A 154 16.35 -16.23 20.70
CA ASP A 154 16.61 -14.82 20.97
C ASP A 154 15.31 -14.03 21.18
N ALA A 155 14.28 -14.30 20.38
CA ALA A 155 12.97 -13.66 20.54
C ALA A 155 12.28 -14.09 21.85
N ASN A 156 12.38 -15.37 22.22
CA ASN A 156 11.84 -15.93 23.45
C ASN A 156 12.66 -15.56 24.70
N ALA A 157 13.92 -15.16 24.54
CA ALA A 157 14.73 -14.63 25.63
C ALA A 157 14.25 -13.26 26.13
N ILE A 158 13.39 -12.57 25.37
CA ILE A 158 12.82 -11.27 25.76
C ILE A 158 11.47 -11.47 26.45
N GLY A 159 11.45 -11.27 27.77
CA GLY A 159 10.21 -11.29 28.57
C GLY A 159 9.44 -9.95 28.56
N GLY A 160 8.13 -10.03 28.30
CA GLY A 160 7.14 -8.99 28.58
C GLY A 160 6.46 -9.13 29.96
N ARG A 161 5.47 -8.28 30.23
CA ARG A 161 4.67 -8.29 31.48
C ARG A 161 3.90 -9.60 31.67
N TYR A 162 3.57 -10.27 30.58
CA TYR A 162 2.81 -11.52 30.55
C TYR A 162 3.70 -12.76 30.45
N CYS A 163 5.01 -12.59 30.66
CA CYS A 163 5.98 -13.67 30.72
C CYS A 163 6.35 -14.00 32.16
N SER A 164 6.40 -15.29 32.50
CA SER A 164 7.11 -15.76 33.70
C SER A 164 8.54 -16.15 33.34
N THR A 165 9.44 -15.98 34.31
CA THR A 165 10.82 -16.49 34.30
C THR A 165 10.95 -17.81 35.07
N ARG A 166 9.86 -18.27 35.71
CA ARG A 166 9.82 -19.49 36.51
C ARG A 166 9.11 -20.57 35.74
N VAL A 167 9.83 -21.65 35.43
CA VAL A 167 9.29 -22.81 34.69
C VAL A 167 8.04 -23.40 35.37
N SER A 168 7.96 -23.34 36.70
CA SER A 168 6.79 -23.80 37.48
C SER A 168 5.51 -22.99 37.28
N GLU A 169 5.63 -21.76 36.77
CA GLU A 169 4.51 -20.85 36.51
C GLU A 169 4.13 -20.83 35.01
N CYS A 170 4.83 -21.61 34.17
CA CYS A 170 4.55 -21.74 32.75
C CYS A 170 3.35 -22.64 32.49
N VAL A 171 2.63 -22.33 31.41
CA VAL A 171 1.65 -23.26 30.84
C VAL A 171 2.39 -24.40 30.13
N GLY A 172 2.57 -25.53 30.84
CA GLY A 172 3.23 -26.72 30.32
C GLY A 172 4.72 -26.81 30.65
N THR A 173 5.34 -27.94 30.30
CA THR A 173 6.79 -28.15 30.45
C THR A 173 7.54 -27.48 29.32
N THR A 174 8.34 -26.45 29.63
CA THR A 174 9.21 -25.74 28.69
C THR A 174 10.64 -25.68 29.17
N THR A 175 11.56 -25.60 28.21
CA THR A 175 12.98 -25.26 28.42
C THR A 175 13.29 -23.81 28.09
N GLU A 176 12.29 -23.01 27.67
CA GLU A 176 12.49 -21.60 27.34
C GLU A 176 12.75 -20.74 28.58
N ALA A 177 13.57 -19.70 28.41
CA ALA A 177 13.91 -18.75 29.48
C ALA A 177 12.71 -17.93 29.96
N HIS A 178 11.74 -17.68 29.06
CA HIS A 178 10.47 -17.04 29.37
C HIS A 178 9.33 -17.82 28.75
N CYS A 179 8.20 -17.82 29.42
CA CYS A 179 7.00 -18.54 29.01
C CYS A 179 5.73 -17.75 29.39
N PRO A 180 4.59 -18.03 28.76
CA PRO A 180 3.33 -17.39 29.11
C PRO A 180 2.91 -17.69 30.57
N VAL A 181 2.46 -16.66 31.29
CA VAL A 181 1.81 -16.81 32.60
C VAL A 181 0.45 -17.51 32.47
N PRO A 182 -0.13 -18.08 33.55
CA PRO A 182 -1.42 -18.74 33.48
C PRO A 182 -2.53 -17.82 32.92
N GLY A 183 -3.30 -18.34 31.96
CA GLY A 183 -4.35 -17.59 31.26
C GLY A 183 -3.84 -16.70 30.12
N ARG A 184 -2.60 -16.90 29.67
CA ARG A 184 -1.98 -16.25 28.50
C ARG A 184 -1.33 -17.30 27.62
N ASP A 185 -1.14 -16.94 26.35
CA ASP A 185 -0.56 -17.80 25.32
C ASP A 185 0.65 -17.14 24.64
N TYR A 186 1.30 -17.91 23.79
CA TYR A 186 2.39 -17.44 22.93
C TYR A 186 1.88 -16.44 21.88
N CYS A 187 2.75 -15.52 21.43
CA CYS A 187 2.33 -14.42 20.55
C CYS A 187 2.03 -14.84 19.10
N ARG A 188 2.37 -16.06 18.66
CA ARG A 188 2.16 -16.51 17.27
C ARG A 188 0.73 -16.25 16.79
N VAL A 189 -0.28 -16.71 17.53
CA VAL A 189 -1.69 -16.59 17.11
C VAL A 189 -2.11 -15.12 17.03
N GLU A 190 -1.78 -14.32 18.04
CA GLU A 190 -2.10 -12.88 18.08
C GLU A 190 -1.39 -12.10 16.96
N LEU A 191 -0.12 -12.43 16.68
CA LEU A 191 0.64 -11.82 15.59
C LEU A 191 0.06 -12.17 14.22
N LEU A 192 -0.32 -13.43 14.00
CA LEU A 192 -0.97 -13.86 12.76
C LEU A 192 -2.34 -13.19 12.60
N GLN A 193 -3.11 -13.04 13.68
CA GLN A 193 -4.38 -12.33 13.63
C GLN A 193 -4.19 -10.86 13.23
N VAL A 194 -3.22 -10.18 13.84
CA VAL A 194 -2.90 -8.79 13.48
C VAL A 194 -2.37 -8.70 12.04
N ALA A 195 -1.62 -9.69 11.57
CA ALA A 195 -1.17 -9.76 10.18
C ALA A 195 -2.36 -9.85 9.21
N GLN A 196 -3.31 -10.75 9.50
CA GLN A 196 -4.52 -10.96 8.72
C GLN A 196 -5.33 -9.67 8.59
N ASP A 197 -5.58 -9.00 9.72
CA ASP A 197 -6.37 -7.77 9.76
C ASP A 197 -5.69 -6.64 8.96
N ASN A 198 -4.38 -6.48 9.09
CA ASN A 198 -3.61 -5.50 8.34
C ASN A 198 -3.63 -5.78 6.83
N TYR A 199 -3.43 -7.03 6.42
CA TYR A 199 -3.46 -7.41 5.02
C TYR A 199 -4.85 -7.25 4.39
N SER A 200 -5.90 -7.57 5.14
CA SER A 200 -7.28 -7.37 4.71
C SER A 200 -7.57 -5.89 4.48
N LEU A 201 -7.22 -5.04 5.45
CA LEU A 201 -7.43 -3.60 5.36
C LEU A 201 -6.66 -3.00 4.17
N ILE A 202 -5.38 -3.33 4.01
CA ILE A 202 -4.56 -2.84 2.91
C ILE A 202 -5.07 -3.36 1.57
N GLY A 203 -5.44 -4.64 1.51
CA GLY A 203 -5.99 -5.25 0.32
C GLY A 203 -7.23 -4.50 -0.18
N ILE A 204 -8.20 -4.27 0.71
CA ILE A 204 -9.45 -3.58 0.39
C ILE A 204 -9.17 -2.11 0.02
N CYS A 205 -8.39 -1.38 0.80
CA CYS A 205 -8.08 0.03 0.53
C CYS A 205 -7.31 0.20 -0.78
N ALA A 206 -6.30 -0.63 -1.04
CA ALA A 206 -5.49 -0.55 -2.25
C ALA A 206 -6.32 -0.86 -3.50
N LEU A 207 -7.16 -1.91 -3.46
CA LEU A 207 -8.02 -2.24 -4.60
C LEU A 207 -9.05 -1.14 -4.88
N THR A 208 -9.74 -0.64 -3.84
CA THR A 208 -10.77 0.40 -4.00
C THR A 208 -10.18 1.72 -4.52
N LEU A 209 -9.08 2.20 -3.92
CA LEU A 209 -8.42 3.44 -4.35
C LEU A 209 -7.76 3.29 -5.72
N GLY A 210 -7.10 2.16 -5.99
CA GLY A 210 -6.50 1.87 -7.28
C GLY A 210 -7.53 1.80 -8.41
N ALA A 211 -8.64 1.08 -8.20
CA ALA A 211 -9.73 1.02 -9.18
C ALA A 211 -10.36 2.40 -9.42
N THR A 212 -10.56 3.18 -8.36
CA THR A 212 -11.08 4.55 -8.46
C THR A 212 -10.14 5.45 -9.28
N GLN A 213 -8.83 5.34 -9.07
CA GLN A 213 -7.85 6.09 -9.86
C GLN A 213 -7.88 5.70 -11.34
N LEU A 214 -8.04 4.41 -11.68
CA LEU A 214 -8.19 3.98 -13.07
C LEU A 214 -9.44 4.58 -13.73
N LEU A 215 -10.56 4.64 -13.01
CA LEU A 215 -11.78 5.30 -13.50
C LEU A 215 -11.54 6.79 -13.78
N PHE A 216 -10.88 7.51 -12.87
CA PHE A 216 -10.56 8.93 -13.10
C PHE A 216 -9.56 9.13 -14.25
N SER A 217 -8.57 8.24 -14.41
CA SER A 217 -7.69 8.29 -15.58
C SER A 217 -8.46 8.04 -16.89
N ALA A 218 -9.46 7.16 -16.91
CA ALA A 218 -10.33 6.96 -18.07
C ALA A 218 -11.18 8.22 -18.37
N PHE A 219 -11.73 8.90 -17.37
CA PHE A 219 -12.42 10.17 -17.56
C PHE A 219 -11.50 11.29 -18.04
N GLY A 220 -10.25 11.34 -17.54
CA GLY A 220 -9.23 12.25 -18.03
C GLY A 220 -8.92 12.01 -19.51
N LEU A 221 -8.80 10.75 -19.93
CA LEU A 221 -8.58 10.38 -21.32
C LEU A 221 -9.78 10.76 -22.20
N PHE A 222 -11.00 10.47 -21.74
CA PHE A 222 -12.22 10.87 -22.45
C PHE A 222 -12.26 12.39 -22.68
N THR A 223 -11.93 13.17 -21.65
CA THR A 223 -11.86 14.64 -21.74
C THR A 223 -10.86 15.08 -22.82
N LEU A 224 -9.66 14.50 -22.85
CA LEU A 224 -8.67 14.80 -23.89
C LEU A 224 -9.16 14.45 -25.30
N LEU A 225 -9.78 13.28 -25.48
CA LEU A 225 -10.23 12.81 -26.79
C LEU A 225 -11.40 13.61 -27.35
N CYS A 226 -12.37 14.00 -26.50
CA CYS A 226 -13.51 14.81 -26.90
C CYS A 226 -13.08 16.21 -27.39
N ASP A 227 -12.08 16.83 -26.76
CA ASP A 227 -11.62 18.16 -27.15
C ASP A 227 -10.73 18.15 -28.41
N VAL A 228 -9.92 17.12 -28.63
CA VAL A 228 -9.19 16.96 -29.91
C VAL A 228 -10.16 16.93 -31.10
N ARG A 229 -11.31 16.25 -30.94
CA ARG A 229 -12.36 16.20 -31.97
C ARG A 229 -13.06 17.54 -32.18
N ARG A 230 -13.17 18.36 -31.12
CA ARG A 230 -13.78 19.69 -31.19
C ARG A 230 -12.89 20.70 -31.93
N ILE A 231 -11.57 20.60 -31.77
CA ILE A 231 -10.60 21.44 -32.52
C ILE A 231 -10.63 21.12 -34.02
N SER A 232 -10.79 19.85 -34.41
CA SER A 232 -10.97 19.50 -35.83
C SER A 232 -12.34 19.91 -36.41
N GLY A 233 -13.33 20.15 -35.55
CA GLY A 233 -14.69 20.55 -35.92
C GLY A 233 -14.95 22.06 -35.88
N SER A 234 -14.06 22.85 -35.26
CA SER A 234 -14.09 24.31 -35.39
C SER A 234 -13.70 24.68 -36.81
N SER A 235 -14.73 24.98 -37.61
CA SER A 235 -14.67 25.74 -38.87
C SER A 235 -13.63 26.87 -38.81
N PRO A 236 -12.98 27.21 -39.94
CA PRO A 236 -11.93 28.23 -39.97
C PRO A 236 -12.42 29.48 -39.25
N ILE A 237 -11.57 30.00 -38.36
CA ILE A 237 -11.78 31.30 -37.74
C ILE A 237 -11.83 32.29 -38.90
N TYR A 238 -13.04 32.67 -39.33
CA TYR A 238 -13.22 33.85 -40.14
C TYR A 238 -12.85 35.00 -39.22
N GLU A 239 -11.65 35.51 -39.40
CA GLU A 239 -11.25 36.81 -38.90
C GLU A 239 -12.26 37.80 -39.51
N ILE A 240 -13.27 38.22 -38.73
CA ILE A 240 -14.16 39.30 -39.14
C ILE A 240 -13.26 40.53 -39.13
N ARG A 241 -12.65 40.81 -40.28
CA ARG A 241 -11.92 42.04 -40.51
C ARG A 241 -12.93 43.15 -40.31
N HIS A 242 -12.86 43.84 -39.18
CA HIS A 242 -13.59 45.09 -39.01
C HIS A 242 -13.06 46.05 -40.07
N GLN A 243 -13.77 46.15 -41.21
CA GLN A 243 -13.58 47.26 -42.12
C GLN A 243 -13.92 48.50 -41.31
N MET A 244 -12.92 49.34 -41.05
CA MET A 244 -13.18 50.73 -40.70
C MET A 244 -14.02 51.30 -41.84
N LEU A 245 -15.29 51.57 -41.55
CA LEU A 245 -16.13 52.40 -42.40
C LEU A 245 -15.43 53.75 -42.46
N SER A 246 -14.85 54.07 -43.62
CA SER A 246 -14.29 55.37 -43.89
C SER A 246 -15.39 56.42 -43.69
N PRO A 247 -15.13 57.56 -43.03
CA PRO A 247 -16.13 58.59 -42.88
C PRO A 247 -16.56 59.08 -44.27
N VAL A 248 -17.86 58.98 -44.56
CA VAL A 248 -18.48 59.55 -45.76
C VAL A 248 -18.16 61.04 -45.78
N GLN A 249 -17.32 61.48 -46.72
CA GLN A 249 -17.19 62.90 -47.02
C GLN A 249 -18.47 63.37 -47.72
N PRO A 250 -19.15 64.42 -47.25
CA PRO A 250 -20.24 65.01 -47.99
C PRO A 250 -19.68 65.73 -49.22
N ASN A 251 -20.00 65.20 -50.41
CA ASN A 251 -19.90 65.95 -51.66
C ASN A 251 -20.89 67.12 -51.60
N VAL A 252 -20.40 68.34 -51.81
CA VAL A 252 -21.25 69.44 -52.28
C VAL A 252 -20.66 69.99 -53.58
N PRO A 253 -21.49 70.20 -54.62
CA PRO A 253 -21.06 70.30 -56.01
C PRO A 253 -20.59 71.70 -56.39
N ASN A 254 -19.78 71.75 -57.46
CA ASN A 254 -19.42 72.96 -58.19
C ASN A 254 -20.65 73.83 -58.48
N ALA A 255 -20.60 75.10 -58.08
CA ALA A 255 -21.40 76.16 -58.66
C ALA A 255 -20.47 77.03 -59.51
N GLU A 256 -20.48 76.79 -60.82
CA GLU A 256 -20.01 77.76 -61.81
C GLU A 256 -21.20 78.63 -62.26
N ALA A 257 -21.08 79.93 -62.06
CA ALA A 257 -21.58 81.00 -62.91
C ALA A 257 -20.79 82.29 -62.59
#